data_AF-A0A959DAR6-F1
#
_entry.id   AF-A0A959DAR6-F1
#
_cell.length_a   1.000
_cell.length_b   1.000
_cell.length_c   1.000
_cell.angle_alpha   90.00
_cell.angle_beta   90.00
_cell.angle_gamma   90.00
#
_symmetry.space_group_name_H-M   'P 1'
#
loop_
_entity.id
_entity.type
_entity.pdbx_description
1 polymer ?
#
loop_
_entity_poly.entity_id
_entity_poly.type
_entity_poly.pdbx_seq_one_letter_code
_entity_poly.pdbx_strand_id
1 'polypeptide(L)'
;MRAQCNIIRKGDLCYSKLRPKLDKAFIASFDSLCTTELLVFDIIANVRKDFILNHFHSSSFLNFVSSKAFGTRMPRVSKKVIGEYTLNLPTKAEQADLMEEIGVIFNTLEFTNRQLNNIIEVQKSLINQIF
;
A
#
# COMPACT_ATOMS: atom_id res chain seq x y z
N MET A 1 3.98 29.56 -16.37
CA MET A 1 3.64 28.13 -16.53
C MET A 1 3.60 27.52 -15.12
N ARG A 2 2.45 27.03 -14.63
CA ARG A 2 2.35 26.36 -13.31
C ARG A 2 2.37 24.86 -13.51
N ALA A 3 3.12 24.14 -12.68
CA ALA A 3 3.10 22.67 -12.69
C ALA A 3 1.74 22.16 -12.17
N GLN A 4 1.18 21.16 -12.83
CA GLN A 4 -0.04 20.50 -12.39
C GLN A 4 0.31 19.54 -11.24
N CYS A 5 -0.31 19.71 -10.08
CA CYS A 5 -0.14 18.86 -8.92
C CYS A 5 -1.52 18.49 -8.33
N ASN A 6 -1.58 17.35 -7.67
CA ASN A 6 -2.73 16.92 -6.90
C ASN A 6 -2.51 17.29 -5.42
N ILE A 7 -3.58 17.52 -4.68
CA ILE A 7 -3.53 17.73 -3.23
C ILE A 7 -3.91 16.40 -2.57
N ILE A 8 -3.10 15.96 -1.60
CA ILE A 8 -3.45 14.86 -0.70
C ILE A 8 -3.70 15.44 0.70
N ARG A 9 -4.70 14.91 1.37
CA ARG A 9 -4.99 15.19 2.77
C ARG A 9 -4.76 13.96 3.64
N LYS A 10 -4.47 14.19 4.91
CA LYS A 10 -4.36 13.12 5.91
C LYS A 10 -5.62 12.27 5.90
N GLY A 11 -5.44 10.96 5.79
CA GLY A 11 -6.49 9.96 5.70
C GLY A 11 -6.90 9.60 4.27
N ASP A 12 -6.37 10.26 3.23
CA ASP A 12 -6.67 9.91 1.84
C ASP A 12 -6.04 8.58 1.44
N LEU A 13 -6.79 7.76 0.69
CA LEU A 13 -6.26 6.54 0.10
C LEU A 13 -5.57 6.87 -1.24
N CYS A 14 -4.30 6.54 -1.31
CA CYS A 14 -3.42 6.89 -2.42
C CYS A 14 -2.90 5.63 -3.13
N TYR A 15 -2.81 5.69 -4.45
CA TYR A 15 -2.23 4.63 -5.28
C TYR A 15 -1.34 5.22 -6.37
N SER A 16 -0.14 4.69 -6.55
CA SER A 16 0.77 5.11 -7.62
C SER A 16 0.48 4.37 -8.92
N LYS A 17 0.00 5.09 -9.93
CA LYS A 17 -0.33 4.51 -11.24
C LYS A 17 0.89 4.09 -12.07
N LEU A 18 2.07 4.64 -11.77
CA LEU A 18 3.33 4.31 -12.43
C LEU A 18 3.99 3.07 -11.81
N ARG A 19 4.30 2.11 -12.68
CA ARG A 19 4.86 0.79 -12.36
C ARG A 19 4.03 0.06 -11.29
N PRO A 20 2.78 -0.34 -11.61
CA PRO A 20 1.85 -0.97 -10.66
C PRO A 20 2.45 -2.12 -9.85
N LYS A 21 3.29 -2.95 -10.47
CA LYS A 21 3.96 -4.10 -9.82
C LYS A 21 4.88 -3.73 -8.64
N LEU A 22 5.31 -2.47 -8.51
CA LEU A 22 6.06 -2.01 -7.35
C LEU A 22 5.19 -1.86 -6.09
N ASP A 23 3.89 -2.11 -6.21
CA ASP A 23 2.96 -2.23 -5.10
C ASP A 23 2.97 -1.01 -4.16
N LYS A 24 2.66 0.14 -4.75
CA LYS A 24 2.71 1.43 -4.07
C LYS A 24 1.30 1.95 -3.84
N ALA A 25 0.75 1.59 -2.69
CA ALA A 25 -0.47 2.14 -2.15
C ALA A 25 -0.24 2.54 -0.68
N PHE A 26 -0.93 3.57 -0.20
CA PHE A 26 -0.87 3.98 1.20
C PHE A 26 -2.07 4.85 1.59
N ILE A 27 -2.33 4.94 2.89
CA ILE A 27 -3.20 5.99 3.46
C ILE A 27 -2.31 7.14 3.92
N ALA A 28 -2.58 8.35 3.44
CA ALA A 28 -1.76 9.52 3.75
C ALA A 28 -1.80 9.84 5.26
N SER A 29 -0.63 10.00 5.88
CA SER A 29 -0.51 10.41 7.29
C SER A 29 -0.39 11.92 7.48
N PHE A 30 -0.28 12.67 6.37
CA PHE A 30 -0.05 14.12 6.33
C PHE A 30 -0.71 14.76 5.10
N ASP A 31 -0.87 16.08 5.14
CA ASP A 31 -1.32 16.89 4.01
C ASP A 31 -0.13 17.26 3.12
N SER A 32 -0.26 17.17 1.80
CA SER A 32 0.82 17.49 0.87
C SER A 32 0.35 17.75 -0.57
N LEU A 33 1.27 18.23 -1.40
CA LEU A 33 1.15 18.23 -2.85
C LEU A 33 1.82 16.97 -3.40
N CYS A 34 1.18 16.34 -4.38
CA CYS A 34 1.71 15.13 -5.01
C CYS A 34 1.72 15.23 -6.54
N THR A 35 2.51 14.34 -7.14
CA THR A 35 2.60 14.17 -8.58
C THR A 35 1.27 13.67 -9.17
N THR A 36 1.04 13.97 -10.44
CA THR A 36 -0.11 13.47 -11.21
C THR A 36 -0.07 11.94 -11.43
N GLU A 37 1.05 11.30 -11.11
CA GLU A 37 1.18 9.83 -11.10
C GLU A 37 0.54 9.18 -9.86
N LEU A 38 0.20 9.97 -8.82
CA LEU A 38 -0.53 9.49 -7.65
C LEU A 38 -2.03 9.73 -7.82
N LEU A 39 -2.79 8.65 -7.72
CA LEU A 39 -4.25 8.67 -7.72
C LEU A 39 -4.76 8.73 -6.28
N VAL A 40 -5.69 9.64 -6.04
CA VAL A 40 -6.42 9.75 -4.76
C VAL A 40 -7.81 9.16 -4.95
N PHE A 41 -8.21 8.29 -4.04
CA PHE A 41 -9.49 7.59 -4.06
C PHE A 41 -10.40 8.06 -2.94
N ASP A 42 -11.59 8.52 -3.33
CA ASP A 42 -12.72 8.66 -2.43
C ASP A 42 -13.36 7.28 -2.25
N ILE A 43 -13.54 6.88 -0.99
CA ILE A 43 -14.14 5.58 -0.65
C ILE A 43 -15.63 5.77 -0.36
N ILE A 44 -16.43 4.86 -0.91
CA ILE A 44 -17.89 4.83 -0.75
C ILE A 44 -18.25 4.58 0.72
N ALA A 45 -19.41 5.07 1.16
CA ALA A 45 -19.96 4.74 2.47
C ALA A 45 -19.99 3.22 2.70
N ASN A 46 -19.72 2.80 3.95
CA ASN A 46 -19.65 1.40 4.42
C ASN A 46 -18.45 0.56 3.98
N VAL A 47 -17.41 1.17 3.41
CA VAL A 47 -16.14 0.49 3.10
C VAL A 47 -15.02 1.09 3.95
N ARG A 48 -14.21 0.24 4.60
CA ARG A 48 -13.04 0.72 5.34
C ARG A 48 -11.87 0.98 4.39
N LYS A 49 -11.14 2.09 4.61
CA LYS A 49 -9.98 2.47 3.78
C LYS A 49 -8.81 1.50 3.90
N ASP A 50 -8.55 1.00 5.10
CA ASP A 50 -7.50 0.02 5.40
C ASP A 50 -7.79 -1.35 4.75
N PHE A 51 -9.06 -1.75 4.68
CA PHE A 51 -9.48 -2.93 3.93
C PHE A 51 -9.12 -2.80 2.43
N ILE A 52 -9.48 -1.67 1.81
CA ILE A 52 -9.15 -1.43 0.39
C ILE A 52 -7.64 -1.29 0.18
N LEU A 53 -6.92 -0.68 1.13
CA LEU A 53 -5.46 -0.60 1.08
C LEU A 53 -4.84 -2.02 1.04
N ASN A 54 -5.20 -2.89 1.99
CA ASN A 54 -4.74 -4.28 2.00
C ASN A 54 -5.13 -5.02 0.72
N HIS A 55 -6.30 -4.71 0.16
CA HIS A 55 -6.73 -5.28 -1.11
C HIS A 55 -5.86 -4.83 -2.29
N PHE A 56 -5.42 -3.57 -2.34
CA PHE A 56 -4.46 -3.10 -3.35
C PHE A 56 -3.12 -3.83 -3.29
N HIS A 57 -2.71 -4.25 -2.10
CA HIS A 57 -1.51 -5.07 -1.90
C HIS A 57 -1.71 -6.56 -2.21
N SER A 58 -2.93 -6.99 -2.55
CA SER A 58 -3.19 -8.39 -2.86
C SER A 58 -2.64 -8.78 -4.24
N SER A 59 -2.15 -10.01 -4.35
CA SER A 59 -1.67 -10.57 -5.62
C SER A 59 -2.73 -10.52 -6.72
N SER A 60 -4.00 -10.71 -6.37
CA SER A 60 -5.13 -10.65 -7.33
C SER A 60 -5.23 -9.26 -7.97
N PHE A 61 -5.25 -8.21 -7.15
CA PHE A 61 -5.30 -6.84 -7.63
C PHE A 61 -4.04 -6.48 -8.43
N LEU A 62 -2.85 -6.77 -7.89
CA LEU A 62 -1.57 -6.47 -8.54
C LEU A 62 -1.43 -7.14 -9.91
N ASN A 63 -1.86 -8.40 -10.04
CA ASN A 63 -1.86 -9.12 -11.31
C ASN A 63 -2.83 -8.48 -12.32
N PHE A 64 -4.02 -8.07 -11.87
CA PHE A 64 -5.00 -7.39 -12.72
C PHE A 64 -4.48 -6.04 -13.24
N VAL A 65 -3.97 -5.17 -12.36
CA VAL A 65 -3.48 -3.85 -12.79
C VAL A 65 -2.21 -3.96 -13.64
N SER A 66 -1.38 -4.97 -13.40
CA SER A 66 -0.17 -5.21 -14.18
C SER A 66 -0.48 -5.75 -15.57
N SER A 67 -1.47 -6.64 -15.71
CA SER A 67 -1.87 -7.17 -17.02
C SER A 67 -2.56 -6.15 -17.92
N LYS A 68 -3.23 -5.16 -17.31
CA LYS A 68 -3.87 -4.04 -18.02
C LYS A 68 -3.02 -2.77 -18.10
N ALA A 69 -1.77 -2.81 -17.63
CA ALA A 69 -0.89 -1.65 -17.72
C ALA A 69 -0.41 -1.42 -19.16
N PHE A 70 -0.30 -0.16 -19.56
CA PHE A 70 0.20 0.22 -20.89
C PHE A 70 1.59 0.86 -20.81
N GLY A 71 2.40 0.64 -21.85
CA GLY A 71 3.77 1.15 -21.97
C GLY A 71 4.83 0.16 -21.47
N THR A 72 5.88 -0.05 -22.27
CA THR A 72 6.87 -1.12 -22.05
C THR A 72 7.89 -0.80 -20.94
N ARG A 73 8.51 0.39 -20.98
CA ARG A 73 9.56 0.78 -20.00
C ARG A 73 9.00 1.39 -18.71
N MET A 74 7.86 2.07 -18.82
CA MET A 74 7.20 2.77 -17.72
C MET A 74 5.69 2.43 -17.76
N PRO A 75 5.34 1.19 -17.41
CA PRO A 75 3.96 0.74 -17.43
C PRO A 75 3.11 1.62 -16.51
N ARG A 76 1.96 2.04 -17.02
CA ARG A 76 0.98 2.85 -16.30
C ARG A 76 -0.39 2.18 -16.36
N VAL A 77 -1.16 2.35 -15.30
CA VAL A 77 -2.58 1.97 -15.28
C VAL A 77 -3.44 3.23 -15.18
N SER A 78 -4.56 3.28 -15.88
CA SER A 78 -5.47 4.43 -15.77
C SER A 78 -6.44 4.25 -14.60
N LYS A 79 -6.96 5.35 -14.03
CA LYS A 79 -8.01 5.30 -13.00
C LYS A 79 -9.24 4.51 -13.47
N LYS A 80 -9.58 4.63 -14.77
CA LYS A 80 -10.68 3.89 -15.41
C LYS A 80 -10.46 2.38 -15.31
N VAL A 81 -9.27 1.90 -15.66
CA VAL A 81 -8.92 0.48 -15.60
C VAL A 81 -9.00 -0.06 -14.17
N ILE A 82 -8.52 0.70 -13.18
CA ILE A 82 -8.63 0.30 -11.77
C ILE A 82 -10.11 0.18 -11.36
N GLY A 83 -10.97 1.10 -11.82
CA GLY A 83 -12.41 1.07 -11.55
C GLY A 83 -13.18 -0.09 -12.21
N GLU A 84 -12.57 -0.80 -13.16
CA GLU A 84 -13.14 -2.03 -13.75
C GLU A 84 -12.88 -3.26 -12.88
N TYR A 85 -12.03 -3.15 -11.85
CA TYR A 85 -11.75 -4.27 -10.96
C TYR A 85 -12.99 -4.58 -10.09
N THR A 86 -13.41 -5.84 -10.09
CA THR A 86 -14.52 -6.31 -9.27
C THR A 86 -13.97 -6.99 -8.02
N LEU A 87 -14.51 -6.59 -6.87
CA LEU A 87 -14.14 -7.15 -5.57
C LEU A 87 -15.39 -7.65 -4.85
N ASN A 88 -15.28 -8.80 -4.20
CA ASN A 88 -16.31 -9.27 -3.29
C ASN A 88 -16.20 -8.45 -2.01
N LEU A 89 -17.18 -7.58 -1.76
CA LEU A 89 -17.17 -6.68 -0.60
C LEU A 89 -17.90 -7.35 0.58
N PRO A 90 -17.19 -7.77 1.64
CA PRO A 90 -17.82 -8.31 2.83
C PRO A 90 -18.51 -7.20 3.64
N THR A 91 -19.31 -7.59 4.62
CA THR A 91 -19.98 -6.64 5.53
C THR A 91 -18.96 -5.82 6.30
N LYS A 92 -19.39 -4.65 6.81
CA LYS A 92 -18.48 -3.76 7.55
C LYS A 92 -17.92 -4.40 8.83
N ALA A 93 -18.66 -5.32 9.44
CA ALA A 93 -18.22 -6.10 10.61
C ALA A 93 -17.11 -7.08 10.20
N GLU A 94 -17.34 -7.90 9.17
CA GLU A 94 -16.34 -8.83 8.64
C GLU A 94 -15.07 -8.11 8.14
N GLN A 95 -15.21 -6.91 7.55
CA GLN A 95 -14.06 -6.06 7.21
C GLN A 95 -13.26 -5.67 8.45
N ALA A 96 -13.91 -5.36 9.57
CA ALA A 96 -13.24 -4.97 10.80
C ALA A 96 -12.51 -6.17 11.43
N ASP A 97 -13.18 -7.33 11.51
CA ASP A 97 -12.62 -8.56 12.06
C ASP A 97 -11.36 -8.98 11.27
N LEU A 98 -11.43 -8.96 9.93
CA LEU A 98 -10.29 -9.26 9.08
C LEU A 98 -9.12 -8.28 9.29
N MET A 99 -9.40 -6.98 9.47
CA MET A 99 -8.34 -5.99 9.72
C MET A 99 -7.69 -6.17 11.09
N GLU A 100 -8.44 -6.63 12.09
CA GLU A 100 -7.89 -6.96 13.40
C GLU A 100 -6.93 -8.15 13.33
N GLU A 101 -7.32 -9.23 12.64
CA GLU A 101 -6.46 -10.40 12.42
C GLU A 101 -5.17 -10.03 11.68
N ILE A 102 -5.30 -9.26 10.59
CA ILE A 102 -4.14 -8.77 9.83
C ILE A 102 -3.25 -7.88 10.71
N GLY A 103 -3.84 -7.04 11.56
CA GLY A 103 -3.10 -6.21 12.52
C GLY A 103 -2.27 -7.03 13.49
N VAL A 104 -2.81 -8.14 14.01
CA VAL A 104 -2.07 -9.06 14.89
C VAL A 104 -0.87 -9.68 14.16
N ILE A 105 -1.05 -10.07 12.89
CA ILE A 105 0.04 -10.61 12.07
C ILE A 105 1.15 -9.58 11.89
N PHE A 106 0.82 -8.33 11.54
CA PHE A 106 1.80 -7.25 11.38
C PHE A 106 2.56 -6.95 12.68
N ASN A 107 1.86 -6.88 13.82
CA ASN A 107 2.50 -6.66 15.11
C ASN A 107 3.50 -7.77 15.46
N THR A 108 3.13 -9.02 15.17
CA THR A 108 4.01 -10.18 15.38
C THR A 108 5.24 -10.12 14.47
N LEU A 109 5.05 -9.71 13.21
CA LEU A 109 6.13 -9.53 12.24
C LEU A 109 7.10 -8.43 12.68
N GLU A 110 6.59 -7.28 13.11
CA GLU A 110 7.41 -6.17 13.62
C GLU A 110 8.20 -6.58 14.86
N PHE A 111 7.55 -7.27 15.81
CA PHE A 111 8.22 -7.78 17.01
C PHE A 111 9.36 -8.73 16.64
N THR A 112 9.11 -9.67 15.72
CA THR A 112 10.12 -10.65 15.27
C THR A 112 11.29 -9.97 14.56
N ASN A 113 11.03 -8.99 13.69
CA ASN A 113 12.08 -8.21 13.02
C ASN A 113 12.94 -7.44 14.01
N ARG A 114 12.34 -6.90 15.08
CA ARG A 114 13.11 -6.23 16.14
C ARG A 114 14.04 -7.21 16.85
N GLN A 115 13.58 -8.42 17.17
CA GLN A 115 14.43 -9.44 17.78
C GLN A 115 15.59 -9.84 16.87
N LEU A 116 15.32 -10.04 15.57
CA LEU A 116 16.35 -10.34 14.59
C LEU A 116 17.42 -9.23 14.50
N ASN A 117 17.00 -7.98 14.46
CA ASN A 117 17.93 -6.85 14.44
C ASN A 117 18.82 -6.79 15.69
N ASN A 118 18.25 -7.02 16.87
CA ASN A 118 19.03 -7.09 18.12
C ASN A 118 20.08 -8.21 18.06
N ILE A 119 19.71 -9.39 17.55
CA ILE A 119 20.63 -10.54 17.42
C ILE A 119 21.77 -10.21 16.44
N ILE A 120 21.46 -9.56 15.32
CA ILE A 120 22.46 -9.11 14.34
C ILE A 120 23.43 -8.10 14.97
N GLU A 121 22.93 -7.18 15.80
CA GLU A 121 23.78 -6.22 16.52
C GLU A 121 24.72 -6.92 17.52
N VAL A 122 24.21 -7.90 18.28
CA VAL A 122 25.04 -8.70 19.19
C VAL A 122 26.12 -9.46 18.42
N GLN A 123 25.76 -10.10 17.30
CA GLN A 123 26.72 -10.79 16.45
C GLN A 123 27.85 -9.85 15.98
N LYS A 124 27.50 -8.65 15.49
CA LYS A 124 28.48 -7.64 15.07
C LYS A 124 29.37 -7.21 16.22
N SER A 125 28.80 -7.00 17.41
CA SER A 125 29.57 -6.62 18.59
C SER A 125 30.58 -7.70 19.00
N LEU A 126 30.21 -8.99 18.90
CA LEU A 126 31.13 -10.09 19.23
C LEU A 126 32.29 -10.18 18.22
N ILE A 127 32.02 -9.96 16.94
CA ILE A 127 33.07 -9.94 15.90
C ILE A 127 34.08 -8.83 16.19
N ASN A 128 33.61 -7.63 16.56
CA ASN A 128 34.46 -6.49 16.92
C ASN A 128 35.24 -6.67 18.24
N GLN A 129 34.95 -7.71 19.02
CA GLN A 129 35.74 -8.06 20.21
C GLN A 129 36.90 -9.00 19.88
N ILE A 130 36.82 -9.71 18.75
CA ILE A 130 37.82 -10.68 18.29
C ILE A 130 38.86 -10.04 17.38
N PHE A 131 38.46 -9.02 16.61
CA PHE A 131 39.32 -8.24 15.70
C PHE A 131 39.37 -6.78 16.14
#